data_AF-A0A6M2ATE5-F1
#
_entry.id   AF-A0A6M2ATE5-F1
#
_cell.length_a   1.000
_cell.length_b   1.000
_cell.length_c   1.000
_cell.angle_alpha   90.00
_cell.angle_beta   90.00
_cell.angle_gamma   90.00
#
_symmetry.space_group_name_H-M   'P 1'
#
loop_
_entity.id
_entity.type
_entity.pdbx_description
1 polymer ?
#
loop_
_entity_poly.entity_id
_entity_poly.type
_entity_poly.pdbx_seq_one_letter_code
_entity_poly.pdbx_strand_id
1 'polypeptide(L)'
;MKKVILILSATLLVACNSSKDKKNSLENSAIEMATENSNKKINDTVPYEDTVMLLGESNRQGLLMEPFKEWYNLGYSHYRTAPEVANELKPLLEDVSISVFMGTWCEDSQRDVPHLYKILDDTGFDESNLTLVNVNDEKTTPQGLEDGKDIINVPTIIFYKDGVELGRIVEYPIETVEKDMLKILSGKNYKHAYAE
;
A
#
# COMPACT_ATOMS: atom_id res chain seq x y z
N MET A 1 37.22 45.39 -69.37
CA MET A 1 36.59 46.72 -69.48
C MET A 1 35.12 46.53 -69.85
N LYS A 2 34.21 46.88 -68.94
CA LYS A 2 32.91 47.55 -69.16
C LYS A 2 32.05 47.31 -67.91
N LYS A 3 31.95 48.38 -67.13
CA LYS A 3 30.98 48.55 -66.03
C LYS A 3 29.61 48.77 -66.66
N VAL A 4 28.55 48.21 -66.08
CA VAL A 4 27.22 48.84 -66.08
C VAL A 4 26.62 48.68 -64.69
N ILE A 5 26.08 49.79 -64.23
CA ILE A 5 25.50 50.15 -62.93
C ILE A 5 23.97 50.19 -63.10
N LEU A 6 23.20 49.94 -62.02
CA LEU A 6 21.94 50.60 -61.58
C LEU A 6 21.19 49.62 -60.65
N ILE A 7 21.13 49.76 -59.31
CA ILE A 7 20.47 50.75 -58.41
C ILE A 7 18.92 50.74 -58.46
N LEU A 8 18.33 50.63 -57.25
CA LEU A 8 16.95 50.87 -56.72
C LEU A 8 16.28 49.57 -56.23
N SER A 9 15.65 49.45 -55.06
CA SER A 9 15.32 50.38 -53.97
C SER A 9 14.67 49.61 -52.79
N ALA A 10 14.97 50.06 -51.57
CA ALA A 10 14.12 50.18 -50.37
C ALA A 10 13.20 49.00 -49.94
N THR A 11 13.60 48.22 -48.93
CA THR A 11 13.22 48.29 -47.49
C THR A 11 11.92 47.56 -47.13
N LEU A 12 12.05 46.59 -46.22
CA LEU A 12 11.21 46.51 -45.01
C LEU A 12 11.99 45.84 -43.89
N LEU A 13 12.10 46.58 -42.78
CA LEU A 13 12.69 46.20 -41.51
C LEU A 13 11.83 45.14 -40.83
N VAL A 14 12.45 44.08 -40.32
CA VAL A 14 12.10 43.54 -39.00
C VAL A 14 13.40 43.08 -38.33
N ALA A 15 13.83 43.85 -37.34
CA ALA A 15 14.75 43.37 -36.33
C ALA A 15 13.97 42.46 -35.37
N CYS A 16 14.55 41.32 -34.97
CA CYS A 16 14.77 41.04 -33.55
C CYS A 16 15.68 39.81 -33.35
N ASN A 17 16.78 40.11 -32.68
CA ASN A 17 17.64 39.29 -31.86
C ASN A 17 16.88 38.27 -30.97
N SER A 18 17.42 37.06 -30.80
CA SER A 18 17.72 36.46 -29.49
C SER A 18 17.91 34.94 -29.59
N SER A 19 19.14 34.51 -29.35
CA SER A 19 19.50 33.14 -29.00
C SER A 19 18.91 32.77 -27.64
N LYS A 20 18.03 31.76 -27.55
CA LYS A 20 17.73 30.96 -26.32
C LYS A 20 16.59 29.97 -26.60
N ASP A 21 16.85 28.80 -27.21
CA ASP A 21 15.78 27.77 -27.36
C ASP A 21 16.30 26.32 -27.51
N LYS A 22 17.40 25.97 -26.84
CA LYS A 22 17.86 24.56 -26.80
C LYS A 22 18.15 23.98 -25.41
N LYS A 23 17.87 24.74 -24.34
CA LYS A 23 17.98 24.23 -22.95
C LYS A 23 16.63 23.76 -22.37
N ASN A 24 15.52 24.23 -22.94
CA ASN A 24 14.17 24.06 -22.40
C ASN A 24 13.52 22.68 -22.69
N SER A 25 14.07 21.87 -23.61
CA SER A 25 13.47 20.58 -23.99
C SER A 25 13.97 19.38 -23.18
N LEU A 26 15.16 19.47 -22.58
CA LEU A 26 15.72 18.42 -21.72
C LEU A 26 15.34 18.64 -20.25
N GLU A 27 15.19 19.89 -19.81
CA GLU A 27 14.59 20.20 -18.50
C GLU A 27 13.11 19.82 -18.47
N ASN A 28 12.31 20.09 -19.53
CA ASN A 28 10.89 19.73 -19.50
C ASN A 28 10.60 18.21 -19.51
N SER A 29 11.46 17.38 -20.12
CA SER A 29 11.31 15.92 -20.08
C SER A 29 11.73 15.31 -18.73
N ALA A 30 12.75 15.89 -18.07
CA ALA A 30 13.13 15.52 -16.72
C ALA A 30 12.13 16.06 -15.67
N ILE A 31 11.49 17.19 -15.94
CA ILE A 31 10.39 17.74 -15.13
C ILE A 31 9.13 16.88 -15.31
N GLU A 32 8.76 16.43 -16.52
CA GLU A 32 7.63 15.50 -16.69
C GLU A 32 7.84 14.15 -15.97
N MET A 33 9.05 13.59 -15.99
CA MET A 33 9.37 12.37 -15.21
C MET A 33 9.49 12.60 -13.69
N ALA A 34 9.76 13.82 -13.24
CA ALA A 34 9.84 14.17 -11.82
C ALA A 34 8.53 14.70 -11.24
N THR A 35 7.49 14.92 -12.06
CA THR A 35 6.17 15.45 -11.64
C THR A 35 5.09 14.37 -11.48
N GLU A 36 5.42 13.08 -11.63
CA GLU A 36 4.52 11.98 -11.24
C GLU A 36 4.60 11.63 -9.75
N ASN A 37 5.50 12.27 -8.98
CA ASN A 37 5.77 11.86 -7.61
C ASN A 37 5.45 12.98 -6.58
N SER A 38 4.16 13.25 -6.34
CA SER A 38 3.72 13.87 -5.07
C SER A 38 2.21 13.80 -4.77
N ASN A 39 1.51 12.72 -5.14
CA ASN A 39 0.25 12.37 -4.49
C ASN A 39 0.12 10.85 -4.49
N LYS A 40 0.73 10.21 -3.48
CA LYS A 40 0.54 8.77 -3.21
C LYS A 40 -0.96 8.54 -3.02
N LYS A 41 -1.61 7.93 -4.02
CA LYS A 41 -3.05 7.68 -4.00
C LYS A 41 -3.31 6.48 -3.09
N ILE A 42 -3.84 6.75 -1.90
CA ILE A 42 -4.27 5.72 -0.95
C ILE A 42 -5.67 5.23 -1.33
N ASN A 43 -5.95 3.95 -1.07
CA ASN A 43 -7.22 3.28 -1.38
C ASN A 43 -7.56 3.33 -2.89
N ASP A 44 -6.56 3.15 -3.74
CA ASP A 44 -6.81 3.07 -5.18
C ASP A 44 -7.56 1.78 -5.53
N THR A 45 -8.44 1.86 -6.54
CA THR A 45 -9.19 0.72 -7.04
C THR A 45 -8.91 0.48 -8.51
N VAL A 46 -8.85 -0.79 -8.89
CA VAL A 46 -8.73 -1.23 -10.27
C VAL A 46 -9.86 -2.21 -10.61
N PRO A 47 -10.27 -2.32 -11.89
CA PRO A 47 -11.24 -3.33 -12.31
C PRO A 47 -10.76 -4.74 -11.93
N TYR A 48 -11.66 -5.56 -11.40
CA TYR A 48 -11.41 -6.95 -11.10
C TYR A 48 -12.70 -7.74 -11.36
N GLU A 49 -12.65 -8.67 -12.30
CA GLU A 49 -13.84 -9.40 -12.78
C GLU A 49 -14.99 -8.45 -13.15
N ASP A 50 -16.17 -8.60 -12.53
CA ASP A 50 -17.34 -7.74 -12.70
C ASP A 50 -17.44 -6.61 -11.65
N THR A 51 -16.37 -6.42 -10.87
CA THR A 51 -16.30 -5.48 -9.75
C THR A 51 -14.96 -4.71 -9.75
N VAL A 52 -14.51 -4.27 -8.58
CA VAL A 52 -13.21 -3.63 -8.35
C VAL A 52 -12.47 -4.28 -7.18
N MET A 53 -11.15 -4.18 -7.18
CA MET A 53 -10.30 -4.50 -6.04
C MET A 53 -9.48 -3.29 -5.61
N LEU A 54 -9.12 -3.21 -4.32
CA LEU A 54 -8.09 -2.26 -3.88
C LEU A 54 -6.71 -2.72 -4.37
N LEU A 55 -5.83 -1.77 -4.69
CA LEU A 55 -4.46 -2.06 -5.12
C LEU A 55 -3.48 -0.99 -4.63
N GLY A 56 -2.36 -1.43 -4.05
CA GLY A 56 -1.34 -0.56 -3.47
C GLY A 56 -1.57 -0.25 -2.00
N GLU A 57 -1.11 0.90 -1.53
CA GLU A 57 -1.33 1.32 -0.14
C GLU A 57 -2.80 1.65 0.11
N SER A 58 -3.31 1.14 1.23
CA SER A 58 -4.68 1.36 1.68
C SER A 58 -4.72 1.65 3.18
N ASN A 59 -5.91 1.94 3.68
CA ASN A 59 -6.22 2.00 5.10
C ASN A 59 -7.63 1.45 5.36
N ARG A 60 -8.05 1.47 6.63
CA ARG A 60 -9.39 1.02 7.03
C ARG A 60 -10.52 1.69 6.24
N GLN A 61 -10.37 2.95 5.84
CA GLN A 61 -11.41 3.64 5.06
C GLN A 61 -11.61 3.01 3.68
N GLY A 62 -10.54 2.50 3.05
CA GLY A 62 -10.67 1.74 1.80
C GLY A 62 -11.55 0.51 1.98
N LEU A 63 -11.39 -0.22 3.08
CA LEU A 63 -12.21 -1.40 3.41
C LEU A 63 -13.66 -1.05 3.78
N LEU A 64 -13.94 0.20 4.13
CA LEU A 64 -15.28 0.72 4.44
C LEU A 64 -16.00 1.32 3.22
N MET A 65 -15.37 1.31 2.04
CA MET A 65 -15.99 1.71 0.78
C MET A 65 -16.73 0.54 0.12
N GLU A 66 -17.71 0.84 -0.73
CA GLU A 66 -18.30 -0.18 -1.61
C GLU A 66 -17.27 -0.63 -2.66
N PRO A 67 -17.22 -1.92 -3.01
CA PRO A 67 -18.10 -3.02 -2.57
C PRO A 67 -17.62 -3.76 -1.30
N PHE A 68 -16.55 -3.28 -0.65
CA PHE A 68 -15.85 -4.01 0.42
C PHE A 68 -16.54 -3.94 1.79
N LYS A 69 -17.32 -2.88 1.98
CA LYS A 69 -17.94 -2.50 3.24
C LYS A 69 -18.79 -3.61 3.88
N GLU A 70 -19.52 -4.38 3.07
CA GLU A 70 -20.47 -5.37 3.58
C GLU A 70 -19.75 -6.49 4.35
N TRP A 71 -18.80 -7.18 3.70
CA TRP A 71 -18.04 -8.25 4.34
C TRP A 71 -17.14 -7.73 5.46
N TYR A 72 -16.60 -6.51 5.33
CA TYR A 72 -15.78 -5.91 6.38
C TYR A 72 -16.60 -5.71 7.65
N ASN A 73 -17.76 -5.06 7.55
CA ASN A 73 -18.62 -4.80 8.70
C ASN A 73 -19.15 -6.09 9.31
N LEU A 74 -19.48 -7.08 8.48
CA LEU A 74 -19.94 -8.38 8.96
C LEU A 74 -18.85 -9.10 9.78
N GLY A 75 -17.65 -9.24 9.22
CA GLY A 75 -16.51 -9.87 9.91
C GLY A 75 -16.15 -9.15 11.20
N TYR A 76 -16.03 -7.82 11.15
CA TYR A 76 -15.70 -6.99 12.30
C TYR A 76 -16.77 -7.10 13.41
N SER A 77 -18.06 -7.02 13.05
CA SER A 77 -19.15 -7.01 14.03
C SER A 77 -19.51 -8.38 14.59
N HIS A 78 -19.14 -9.47 13.93
CA HIS A 78 -19.35 -10.83 14.42
C HIS A 78 -18.19 -11.36 15.27
N TYR A 79 -16.97 -10.86 15.05
CA TYR A 79 -15.82 -11.28 15.84
C TYR A 79 -15.88 -10.74 17.28
N ARG A 80 -15.51 -11.58 18.24
CA ARG A 80 -15.47 -11.25 19.67
C ARG A 80 -14.12 -11.66 20.21
N THR A 81 -13.27 -10.67 20.48
CA THR A 81 -12.00 -10.91 21.14
C THR A 81 -12.24 -11.43 22.56
N ALA A 82 -11.61 -12.53 22.94
CA ALA A 82 -11.69 -13.02 24.30
C ALA A 82 -11.11 -11.97 25.27
N PRO A 83 -11.85 -11.49 26.30
CA PRO A 83 -11.38 -10.42 27.17
C PRO A 83 -10.03 -10.69 27.84
N GLU A 84 -9.78 -11.94 28.21
CA GLU A 84 -8.49 -12.39 28.75
C GLU A 84 -7.35 -12.23 27.74
N VAL A 85 -7.56 -12.61 26.48
CA VAL A 85 -6.55 -12.49 25.43
C VAL A 85 -6.30 -11.02 25.09
N ALA A 86 -7.34 -10.19 25.02
CA ALA A 86 -7.18 -8.75 24.79
C ALA A 86 -6.33 -8.08 25.89
N ASN A 87 -6.54 -8.46 27.15
CA ASN A 87 -5.76 -7.93 28.28
C ASN A 87 -4.29 -8.38 28.22
N GLU A 88 -4.01 -9.61 27.78
CA GLU A 88 -2.64 -10.10 27.59
C GLU A 88 -1.96 -9.46 26.37
N LEU A 89 -2.68 -9.23 25.28
CA LEU A 89 -2.15 -8.63 24.06
C LEU A 89 -1.79 -7.16 24.22
N LYS A 90 -2.58 -6.40 24.98
CA LYS A 90 -2.40 -4.95 25.14
C LYS A 90 -0.97 -4.52 25.48
N PRO A 91 -0.31 -5.03 26.54
CA PRO A 91 1.07 -4.66 26.84
C PRO A 91 2.08 -5.21 25.81
N LEU A 92 1.77 -6.31 25.12
CA LEU A 92 2.67 -6.90 24.13
C LEU A 92 2.72 -6.11 22.82
N LEU A 93 1.63 -5.39 22.53
CA LEU A 93 1.47 -4.52 21.37
C LEU A 93 2.14 -3.14 21.52
N GLU A 94 2.67 -2.80 22.71
CA GLU A 94 3.47 -1.59 22.89
C GLU A 94 4.72 -1.64 21.99
N ASP A 95 4.99 -0.56 21.28
CA ASP A 95 6.09 -0.40 20.32
C ASP A 95 6.10 -1.45 19.19
N VAL A 96 4.95 -2.06 18.89
CA VAL A 96 4.79 -2.98 17.76
C VAL A 96 4.25 -2.22 16.56
N SER A 97 4.88 -2.43 15.40
CA SER A 97 4.32 -2.06 14.10
C SER A 97 3.84 -3.29 13.36
N ILE A 98 2.76 -3.15 12.59
CA ILE A 98 2.12 -4.24 11.85
C ILE A 98 2.10 -3.91 10.37
N SER A 99 2.46 -4.87 9.51
CA SER A 99 2.19 -4.79 8.07
C SER A 99 1.21 -5.87 7.67
N VAL A 100 0.16 -5.49 6.95
CA VAL A 100 -0.85 -6.40 6.42
C VAL A 100 -0.80 -6.35 4.90
N PHE A 101 -0.55 -7.50 4.28
CA PHE A 101 -0.71 -7.71 2.85
C PHE A 101 -1.98 -8.51 2.63
N MET A 102 -2.94 -7.98 1.89
CA MET A 102 -4.22 -8.66 1.66
C MET A 102 -4.73 -8.46 0.23
N GLY A 103 -5.59 -9.36 -0.25
CA GLY A 103 -6.37 -9.14 -1.46
C GLY A 103 -7.83 -8.88 -1.10
N THR A 104 -8.46 -7.81 -1.57
CA THR A 104 -9.92 -7.64 -1.34
C THR A 104 -10.77 -8.67 -2.10
N TRP A 105 -10.16 -9.36 -3.07
CA TRP A 105 -10.72 -10.47 -3.84
C TRP A 105 -10.59 -11.83 -3.14
N CYS A 106 -9.81 -11.93 -2.05
CA CYS A 106 -9.51 -13.19 -1.37
C CYS A 106 -10.43 -13.43 -0.16
N GLU A 107 -11.09 -14.59 -0.10
CA GLU A 107 -12.02 -14.94 1.00
C GLU A 107 -11.35 -14.99 2.37
N ASP A 108 -10.12 -15.52 2.47
CA ASP A 108 -9.36 -15.53 3.72
C ASP A 108 -9.02 -14.12 4.20
N SER A 109 -8.73 -13.22 3.26
CA SER A 109 -8.45 -11.81 3.56
C SER A 109 -9.71 -11.11 4.05
N GLN A 110 -10.85 -11.36 3.41
CA GLN A 110 -12.16 -10.85 3.82
C GLN A 110 -12.59 -11.35 5.20
N ARG A 111 -12.17 -12.58 5.57
CA ARG A 111 -12.44 -13.16 6.89
C ARG A 111 -11.55 -12.59 7.98
N ASP A 112 -10.23 -12.67 7.81
CA ASP A 112 -9.31 -12.50 8.95
C ASP A 112 -8.84 -11.06 9.17
N VAL A 113 -8.87 -10.20 8.15
CA VAL A 113 -8.50 -8.78 8.31
C VAL A 113 -9.51 -8.00 9.16
N PRO A 114 -10.84 -8.14 8.99
CA PRO A 114 -11.79 -7.52 9.91
C PRO A 114 -11.66 -8.02 11.36
N HIS A 115 -11.31 -9.30 11.54
CA HIS A 115 -11.02 -9.87 12.86
C HIS A 115 -9.79 -9.22 13.50
N LEU A 116 -8.71 -9.04 12.73
CA LEU A 116 -7.52 -8.30 13.17
C LEU A 116 -7.90 -6.89 13.63
N TYR A 117 -8.62 -6.12 12.82
CA TYR A 117 -9.05 -4.77 13.19
C TYR A 117 -9.88 -4.75 14.48
N LYS A 118 -10.74 -5.76 14.69
CA LYS A 118 -11.51 -5.90 15.93
C LYS A 118 -10.61 -6.09 17.15
N ILE A 119 -9.58 -6.93 17.04
CA ILE A 119 -8.60 -7.16 18.12
C ILE A 119 -7.78 -5.90 18.40
N LEU A 120 -7.35 -5.20 17.35
CA LEU A 120 -6.57 -3.95 17.49
C LEU A 120 -7.39 -2.87 18.19
N ASP A 121 -8.67 -2.73 17.86
CA ASP A 121 -9.57 -1.79 18.55
C ASP A 121 -9.80 -2.18 20.02
N ASP A 122 -10.04 -3.48 20.28
CA ASP A 122 -10.28 -3.97 21.65
C ASP A 122 -9.04 -3.86 22.56
N THR A 123 -7.84 -3.81 21.97
CA THR A 123 -6.56 -3.61 22.70
C THR A 123 -6.17 -2.15 22.81
N GLY A 124 -6.80 -1.26 22.03
CA GLY A 124 -6.45 0.16 21.96
C GLY A 124 -5.14 0.42 21.22
N PHE A 125 -4.82 -0.43 20.24
CA PHE A 125 -3.65 -0.27 19.37
C PHE A 125 -3.72 1.04 18.58
N ASP A 126 -2.59 1.73 18.45
CA ASP A 126 -2.48 2.93 17.61
C ASP A 126 -2.36 2.52 16.14
N GLU A 127 -3.46 2.66 15.37
CA GLU A 127 -3.52 2.30 13.96
C GLU A 127 -2.49 3.03 13.09
N SER A 128 -1.89 4.14 13.55
CA SER A 128 -0.78 4.77 12.83
C SER A 128 0.47 3.88 12.71
N ASN A 129 0.58 2.84 13.55
CA ASN A 129 1.61 1.81 13.48
C ASN A 129 1.20 0.60 12.61
N LEU A 130 0.03 0.65 11.95
CA LEU A 130 -0.42 -0.36 10.99
C LEU A 130 -0.27 0.16 9.55
N THR A 131 0.42 -0.64 8.73
CA THR A 131 0.49 -0.45 7.28
C THR A 131 -0.38 -1.49 6.59
N LEU A 132 -1.32 -1.05 5.76
CA LEU A 132 -2.16 -1.92 4.95
C LEU A 132 -1.76 -1.80 3.47
N VAL A 133 -1.46 -2.94 2.84
CA VAL A 133 -1.13 -3.06 1.43
C VAL A 133 -2.09 -4.04 0.77
N ASN A 134 -2.79 -3.58 -0.26
CA ASN A 134 -3.62 -4.42 -1.10
C ASN A 134 -2.87 -4.86 -2.35
N VAL A 135 -2.91 -6.17 -2.64
CA VAL A 135 -2.20 -6.78 -3.77
C VAL A 135 -3.18 -7.35 -4.80
N ASN A 136 -2.72 -7.50 -6.05
CA ASN A 136 -3.46 -8.24 -7.09
C ASN A 136 -3.46 -9.76 -6.81
N ASP A 137 -4.05 -10.54 -7.72
CA ASP A 137 -4.10 -12.01 -7.73
C ASP A 137 -2.71 -12.67 -7.72
N GLU A 138 -1.76 -12.05 -8.41
CA GLU A 138 -0.34 -12.40 -8.40
C GLU A 138 0.40 -12.00 -7.10
N LYS A 139 -0.30 -11.37 -6.15
CA LYS A 139 0.22 -10.92 -4.83
C LYS A 139 1.29 -9.83 -4.95
N THR A 140 1.16 -9.01 -5.98
CA THR A 140 2.06 -7.90 -6.28
C THR A 140 1.33 -6.56 -6.25
N THR A 141 2.12 -5.48 -6.16
CA THR A 141 1.66 -4.11 -6.32
C THR A 141 2.47 -3.42 -7.42
N PRO A 142 1.90 -2.43 -8.14
CA PRO A 142 2.66 -1.68 -9.15
C PRO A 142 3.92 -0.98 -8.60
N GLN A 143 3.96 -0.74 -7.29
CA GLN A 143 5.06 -0.06 -6.61
C GLN A 143 6.08 -1.03 -5.97
N GLY A 144 5.86 -2.36 -6.03
CA GLY A 144 6.73 -3.35 -5.40
C GLY A 144 6.76 -3.30 -3.87
N LEU A 145 5.64 -2.95 -3.22
CA LEU A 145 5.56 -2.83 -1.76
C LEU A 145 5.78 -4.16 -1.01
N GLU A 146 5.57 -5.27 -1.70
CA GLU A 146 5.79 -6.65 -1.27
C GLU A 146 7.24 -7.12 -1.37
N ASP A 147 8.10 -6.35 -2.05
CA ASP A 147 9.48 -6.74 -2.33
C ASP A 147 10.27 -7.01 -1.04
N GLY A 148 10.90 -8.18 -0.98
CA GLY A 148 11.66 -8.61 0.20
C GLY A 148 10.80 -8.96 1.43
N LYS A 149 9.47 -9.01 1.30
CA LYS A 149 8.56 -9.41 2.38
C LYS A 149 8.11 -10.87 2.32
N ASP A 150 8.40 -11.58 1.24
CA ASP A 150 8.06 -13.00 1.06
C ASP A 150 6.55 -13.27 1.21
N ILE A 151 5.75 -12.57 0.40
CA ILE A 151 4.29 -12.66 0.41
C ILE A 151 3.85 -13.82 -0.49
N ILE A 152 3.86 -15.02 0.08
CA ILE A 152 3.47 -16.25 -0.64
C ILE A 152 1.95 -16.42 -0.75
N ASN A 153 1.20 -16.00 0.28
CA ASN A 153 -0.25 -16.08 0.37
C ASN A 153 -0.83 -14.84 1.06
N VAL A 154 -2.12 -14.61 0.89
CA VAL A 154 -2.84 -13.49 1.52
C VAL A 154 -4.04 -14.00 2.32
N PRO A 155 -4.36 -13.38 3.47
CA PRO A 155 -3.66 -12.27 4.08
C PRO A 155 -2.33 -12.73 4.70
N THR A 156 -1.30 -11.89 4.65
CA THR A 156 -0.09 -12.05 5.44
C THR A 156 -0.01 -10.89 6.43
N ILE A 157 -0.01 -11.19 7.73
CA ILE A 157 0.04 -10.21 8.82
C ILE A 157 1.39 -10.36 9.50
N ILE A 158 2.23 -9.33 9.42
CA ILE A 158 3.61 -9.36 9.91
C ILE A 158 3.74 -8.40 11.10
N PHE A 159 4.33 -8.87 12.20
CA PHE A 159 4.53 -8.11 13.43
C PHE A 159 6.01 -7.77 13.58
N TYR A 160 6.31 -6.51 13.89
CA TYR A 160 7.68 -6.03 14.08
C TYR A 160 7.83 -5.30 15.41
N LYS A 161 9.02 -5.39 16.01
CA LYS A 161 9.46 -4.55 17.13
C LYS A 161 10.88 -4.09 16.85
N ASP A 162 11.13 -2.79 17.01
CA ASP A 162 12.42 -2.16 16.68
C ASP A 162 12.92 -2.45 15.25
N GLY A 163 11.98 -2.59 14.30
CA GLY A 163 12.26 -2.92 12.90
C GLY A 163 12.63 -4.39 12.64
N VAL A 164 12.66 -5.23 13.67
CA VAL A 164 12.89 -6.68 13.55
C VAL A 164 11.55 -7.40 13.51
N GLU A 165 11.39 -8.31 12.55
CA GLU A 165 10.21 -9.16 12.47
C GLU A 165 10.17 -10.15 13.64
N LEU A 166 9.07 -10.13 14.39
CA LEU A 166 8.80 -11.08 15.49
C LEU A 166 8.16 -12.37 14.96
N GLY A 167 7.40 -12.26 13.89
CA GLY A 167 6.70 -13.37 13.24
C GLY A 167 5.54 -12.87 12.40
N ARG A 168 4.85 -13.80 11.75
CA ARG A 168 3.75 -13.50 10.82
C ARG A 168 2.68 -14.59 10.83
N ILE A 169 1.43 -14.21 10.55
CA ILE A 169 0.35 -15.14 10.19
C ILE A 169 0.24 -15.13 8.66
N VAL A 170 0.11 -16.30 8.03
CA VAL A 170 0.07 -16.46 6.56
C VAL A 170 -1.18 -17.24 6.16
N GLU A 171 -2.07 -16.58 5.42
CA GLU A 171 -3.38 -17.04 4.89
C GLU A 171 -4.44 -17.35 5.97
N TYR A 172 -4.13 -18.23 6.91
CA TYR A 172 -5.04 -18.59 8.00
C TYR A 172 -4.29 -18.77 9.32
N PRO A 173 -4.94 -18.46 10.46
CA PRO A 173 -4.35 -18.73 11.77
C PRO A 173 -4.27 -20.24 12.05
N ILE A 174 -3.30 -20.64 12.86
CA ILE A 174 -3.16 -22.02 13.36
C ILE A 174 -4.23 -22.34 14.41
N GLU A 175 -4.54 -21.39 15.30
CA GLU A 175 -5.66 -21.52 16.24
C GLU A 175 -6.77 -20.49 15.96
N THR A 176 -6.47 -19.22 16.24
CA THR A 176 -7.31 -18.06 15.97
C THR A 176 -6.38 -16.86 15.80
N VAL A 177 -6.86 -15.78 15.19
CA VAL A 177 -6.05 -14.57 14.96
C VAL A 177 -5.43 -14.07 16.27
N GLU A 178 -6.23 -13.90 17.33
CA GLU A 178 -5.76 -13.40 18.63
C GLU A 178 -4.80 -14.34 19.38
N LYS A 179 -4.99 -15.65 19.29
CA LYS A 179 -4.10 -16.62 19.96
C LYS A 179 -2.76 -16.73 19.25
N ASP A 180 -2.76 -16.66 17.92
CA ASP A 180 -1.54 -16.66 17.13
C ASP A 180 -0.77 -15.36 17.35
N MET A 181 -1.45 -14.20 17.37
CA MET A 181 -0.88 -12.93 17.80
C MET A 181 -0.22 -13.06 19.17
N LEU A 182 -0.93 -13.64 20.16
CA LEU A 182 -0.40 -13.78 21.51
C LEU A 182 0.86 -14.64 21.53
N LYS A 183 0.92 -15.75 20.78
CA LYS A 183 2.13 -16.58 20.69
C LYS A 183 3.31 -15.82 20.08
N ILE A 184 3.08 -15.17 18.94
CA ILE A 184 4.11 -14.39 18.23
C ILE A 184 4.65 -13.29 19.14
N LEU A 185 3.76 -12.46 19.68
CA LEU A 185 4.15 -11.27 20.45
C LEU A 185 4.73 -11.59 21.83
N SER A 186 4.39 -12.75 22.41
CA SER A 186 5.02 -13.23 23.66
C SER A 186 6.34 -13.99 23.44
N GLY A 187 6.81 -14.10 22.20
CA GLY A 187 8.05 -14.81 21.85
C GLY A 187 7.96 -16.33 22.07
N LYS A 188 6.75 -16.90 22.14
CA LYS A 188 6.56 -18.35 22.21
C LYS A 188 6.85 -18.96 20.83
N ASN A 189 7.22 -20.24 20.83
CA ASN A 189 7.41 -20.96 19.57
C ASN A 189 6.13 -20.92 18.73
N TYR A 190 6.26 -20.41 17.50
CA TYR A 190 5.19 -20.25 16.55
C TYR A 190 5.70 -20.58 15.14
N LYS A 191 4.89 -21.29 14.37
CA LYS A 191 5.11 -21.58 12.96
C LYS A 191 3.81 -21.26 12.22
N HIS A 192 3.90 -20.47 11.15
CA HIS A 192 2.74 -20.24 10.28
C HIS A 192 2.42 -21.50 9.47
N ALA A 193 1.26 -21.48 8.79
CA ALA A 193 0.72 -22.63 8.06
C ALA A 193 1.63 -23.23 6.97
N TYR A 194 2.65 -22.49 6.57
CA TYR A 194 3.56 -22.80 5.46
C TYR A 194 5.03 -22.91 5.90
N ALA A 195 5.31 -22.87 7.21
CA ALA A 195 6.67 -23.00 7.73
C ALA A 195 7.06 -24.48 7.82
N GLU A 196 8.24 -24.83 7.29
CA GLU A 196 8.87 -26.15 7.46
C GLU A 196 9.40 -26.35 8.89
#